data_AF-A0A6L9FIW3-F1
#
_entry.id   AF-A0A6L9FIW3-F1
#
_cell.length_a   1.000
_cell.length_b   1.000
_cell.length_c   1.000
_cell.angle_alpha   90.00
_cell.angle_beta   90.00
_cell.angle_gamma   90.00
#
_symmetry.space_group_name_H-M   'P 1'
#
loop_
_entity.id
_entity.type
_entity.pdbx_description
1 polymer ?
#
loop_
_entity_poly.entity_id
_entity_poly.type
_entity_poly.pdbx_seq_one_letter_code
_entity_poly.pdbx_strand_id
1 'polypeptide(L)'
;MEERLILVDEKDNIIGSEFKLATHKQGLLHRAFSVFIFDQTQRLLLQQRAAAKYHSPNLWSNTCCGHPRKGEETQSAASRRLNEEMGFYTPIIHVSSFTYREEVPGNLIEHEFDHIYIGQFNQIPQVNPNEAGDWRWID
;
A
#
# COMPACT_ATOMS: atom_id res chain seq x y z
N MET A 1 -18.14 -0.91 7.34
CA MET A 1 -17.99 0.56 7.53
C MET A 1 -17.12 1.04 6.38
N GLU A 2 -17.54 2.04 5.61
CA GLU A 2 -16.77 2.52 4.46
C GLU A 2 -15.46 3.16 4.92
N GLU A 3 -14.34 2.69 4.39
CA GLU A 3 -13.00 3.20 4.72
C GLU A 3 -12.84 4.64 4.21
N ARG A 4 -12.26 5.52 5.03
CA ARG A 4 -11.97 6.92 4.66
C ARG A 4 -10.47 7.13 4.55
N LEU A 5 -10.05 7.87 3.53
CA LEU A 5 -8.66 8.23 3.27
C LEU A 5 -8.37 9.63 3.78
N ILE A 6 -7.10 9.88 4.12
CA ILE A 6 -6.61 11.18 4.55
C ILE A 6 -6.29 12.01 3.31
N LEU A 7 -7.01 13.10 3.10
CA LEU A 7 -6.70 14.03 2.01
C LEU A 7 -5.56 14.95 2.43
N VAL A 8 -4.64 15.19 1.51
CA VAL A 8 -3.44 16.01 1.77
C VAL A 8 -3.21 17.03 0.66
N ASP A 9 -2.45 18.08 0.97
CA ASP A 9 -1.86 18.97 -0.03
C ASP A 9 -0.53 18.41 -0.58
N GLU A 10 0.08 19.12 -1.54
CA GLU A 10 1.36 18.73 -2.18
C GLU A 10 2.55 18.66 -1.21
N LYS A 11 2.41 19.21 0.01
CA LYS A 11 3.43 19.18 1.07
C LYS A 11 3.08 18.16 2.15
N ASP A 12 2.15 17.25 1.87
CA ASP A 12 1.63 16.23 2.78
C ASP A 12 0.93 16.77 4.03
N ASN A 13 0.45 18.03 4.03
CA ASN A 13 -0.35 18.52 5.14
C ASN A 13 -1.78 17.99 5.04
N ILE A 14 -2.35 17.55 6.16
CA ILE A 14 -3.73 17.04 6.20
C ILE A 14 -4.70 18.21 5.96
N ILE A 15 -5.54 18.08 4.93
CA ILE A 15 -6.58 19.06 4.58
C ILE A 15 -8.00 18.51 4.77
N GLY A 16 -8.15 17.20 5.00
CA GLY A 16 -9.46 16.59 5.22
C GLY A 16 -9.46 15.08 5.15
N SER A 17 -10.64 14.51 4.91
CA SER A 17 -10.83 13.07 4.71
C SER A 17 -12.05 12.79 3.85
N GLU A 18 -11.96 11.80 2.97
CA GLU A 18 -13.05 11.39 2.08
C GLU A 18 -13.16 9.87 2.00
N PHE A 19 -14.34 9.34 1.69
CA PHE A 19 -14.56 7.91 1.45
C PHE A 19 -13.67 7.40 0.34
N LYS A 20 -13.08 6.22 0.55
CA LYS A 20 -12.13 5.59 -0.35
C LYS A 20 -12.61 5.59 -1.81
N LEU A 21 -13.82 5.10 -2.06
CA LEU A 21 -14.35 5.05 -3.43
C LEU A 21 -14.55 6.44 -4.03
N ALA A 22 -14.98 7.43 -3.25
CA ALA A 22 -15.16 8.80 -3.72
C ALA A 22 -13.81 9.47 -4.04
N THR A 23 -12.80 9.25 -3.19
CA THR A 23 -11.43 9.73 -3.41
C THR A 23 -10.86 9.23 -4.74
N HIS A 24 -10.92 7.92 -5.00
CA HIS A 24 -10.39 7.34 -6.25
C HIS A 24 -11.23 7.71 -7.48
N LYS A 25 -12.55 7.92 -7.35
CA LYS A 25 -13.39 8.39 -8.47
C LYS A 25 -13.11 9.84 -8.86
N GLN A 26 -12.83 10.69 -7.88
CA GLN A 26 -12.59 12.13 -8.10
C GLN A 26 -11.10 12.43 -8.35
N GLY A 27 -10.20 11.48 -8.05
CA GLY A 27 -8.75 11.69 -8.11
C GLY A 27 -8.26 12.74 -7.12
N LEU A 28 -8.79 12.71 -5.89
CA LEU A 28 -8.36 13.62 -4.82
C LEU A 28 -7.00 13.16 -4.29
N LEU A 29 -6.09 14.11 -4.08
CA LEU A 29 -4.78 13.81 -3.50
C LEU A 29 -4.95 13.29 -2.07
N HIS A 30 -4.41 12.11 -1.80
CA HIS A 30 -4.52 11.46 -0.50
C HIS A 30 -3.22 10.77 -0.09
N ARG A 31 -3.06 10.57 1.22
CA ARG A 31 -1.85 9.94 1.76
C ARG A 31 -1.90 8.42 1.59
N ALA A 32 -0.79 7.86 1.14
CA ALA A 32 -0.61 6.41 0.96
C ALA A 32 0.78 5.97 1.44
N PHE A 33 1.03 4.67 1.39
CA PHE A 33 2.35 4.09 1.54
C PHE A 33 2.55 2.88 0.63
N SER A 34 3.82 2.64 0.30
CA SER A 34 4.31 1.44 -0.39
C SER A 34 5.47 0.82 0.37
N VAL A 35 5.38 -0.48 0.64
CA VAL A 35 6.40 -1.28 1.34
C VAL A 35 7.11 -2.18 0.34
N PHE A 36 8.44 -2.21 0.43
CA PHE A 36 9.31 -3.09 -0.34
C PHE A 36 10.14 -3.93 0.63
N ILE A 37 9.93 -5.24 0.60
CA ILE A 37 10.66 -6.18 1.47
C ILE A 37 11.65 -6.97 0.64
N PHE A 38 12.90 -6.93 1.08
CA PHE A 38 14.00 -7.66 0.47
C PHE A 38 14.42 -8.84 1.34
N ASP A 39 14.97 -9.88 0.73
CA ASP A 39 15.68 -10.91 1.49
C ASP A 39 17.20 -10.62 1.59
N GLN A 40 17.96 -11.49 2.26
CA GLN A 40 19.43 -11.33 2.40
C GLN A 40 20.17 -11.40 1.06
N THR A 41 19.53 -11.91 0.02
CA THR A 41 20.06 -12.00 -1.34
C THR A 41 19.62 -10.85 -2.24
N GLN A 42 18.99 -9.81 -1.66
CA GLN A 42 18.46 -8.62 -2.35
C GLN A 42 17.31 -8.91 -3.32
N ARG A 43 16.65 -10.06 -3.20
CA ARG A 43 15.43 -10.33 -3.96
C ARG A 43 14.26 -9.55 -3.37
N LEU A 44 13.42 -8.98 -4.22
CA LEU A 44 12.22 -8.26 -3.82
C LEU A 44 11.04 -9.23 -3.67
N LEU A 45 10.30 -9.12 -2.57
CA LEU A 45 9.03 -9.82 -2.37
C LEU A 45 7.91 -9.08 -3.12
N LEU A 46 7.36 -9.70 -4.15
CA LEU A 46 6.15 -9.23 -4.81
C LEU A 46 4.91 -9.94 -4.27
N GLN A 47 3.80 -9.22 -4.31
CA GLN A 47 2.47 -9.72 -4.00
C GLN A 47 1.63 -9.76 -5.27
N GLN A 48 0.88 -10.85 -5.50
CA GLN A 48 -0.25 -10.83 -6.43
C GLN A 48 -1.53 -10.52 -5.67
N ARG A 49 -2.23 -9.47 -6.05
CA ARG A 49 -3.46 -9.04 -5.38
C ARG A 49 -4.56 -10.09 -5.55
N ALA A 50 -5.31 -10.36 -4.48
CA ALA A 50 -6.39 -11.33 -4.52
C ALA A 50 -7.47 -10.97 -5.57
N ALA A 51 -8.09 -12.00 -6.16
CA ALA A 51 -9.11 -11.82 -7.21
C ALA A 51 -10.35 -11.05 -6.72
N ALA A 52 -10.66 -11.10 -5.42
CA ALA A 52 -11.81 -10.43 -4.82
C ALA A 52 -11.58 -8.93 -4.56
N LYS A 53 -10.38 -8.39 -4.82
CA LYS A 53 -10.09 -6.97 -4.63
C LYS A 53 -10.88 -6.14 -5.63
N TYR A 54 -11.60 -5.14 -5.12
CA TYR A 54 -12.38 -4.23 -5.97
C TYR A 54 -11.48 -3.38 -6.90
N HIS A 55 -10.21 -3.20 -6.53
CA HIS A 55 -9.22 -2.42 -7.26
C HIS A 55 -8.01 -3.29 -7.61
N SER A 56 -7.64 -3.31 -8.89
CA SER A 56 -6.48 -4.04 -9.43
C SER A 56 -6.44 -5.53 -9.05
N PRO A 57 -7.51 -6.31 -9.22
CA PRO A 57 -7.48 -7.75 -8.91
C PRO A 57 -6.48 -8.49 -9.80
N ASN A 58 -5.83 -9.52 -9.26
CA ASN A 58 -4.85 -10.40 -9.95
C ASN A 58 -3.57 -9.71 -10.46
N LEU A 59 -3.40 -8.41 -10.25
CA LEU A 59 -2.19 -7.70 -10.62
C LEU A 59 -1.07 -7.97 -9.62
N TRP A 60 0.14 -8.10 -10.14
CA TRP A 60 1.37 -8.15 -9.36
C TRP A 60 1.81 -6.74 -8.99
N SER A 61 2.17 -6.53 -7.73
CA SER A 61 2.69 -5.26 -7.20
C SER A 61 3.86 -5.52 -6.25
N ASN A 62 4.43 -4.43 -5.73
CA ASN A 62 5.33 -4.43 -4.57
C ASN A 62 4.73 -5.19 -3.36
N THR A 63 5.53 -5.36 -2.30
CA THR A 63 5.19 -6.27 -1.20
C THR A 63 3.86 -5.98 -0.52
N CYS A 64 3.57 -4.71 -0.25
CA CYS A 64 2.32 -4.27 0.38
C CYS A 64 2.13 -2.77 0.12
N CYS A 65 0.90 -2.36 -0.16
CA CYS A 65 0.53 -0.94 -0.27
C CYS A 65 -0.78 -0.67 0.44
N GLY A 66 -1.02 0.57 0.81
CA GLY A 66 -2.28 0.94 1.43
C GLY A 66 -2.30 2.34 1.98
N HIS A 67 -3.23 2.57 2.89
CA HIS A 67 -3.57 3.90 3.38
C HIS A 67 -3.52 3.93 4.91
N PRO A 68 -2.96 4.99 5.53
CA PRO A 68 -3.08 5.18 6.97
C PRO A 68 -4.51 5.53 7.37
N ARG A 69 -4.93 5.01 8.53
CA ARG A 69 -6.20 5.42 9.15
C ARG A 69 -6.05 6.81 9.78
N LYS A 70 -7.17 7.51 9.98
CA LYS A 70 -7.16 8.81 10.66
C LYS A 70 -6.55 8.67 12.06
N GLY A 71 -5.51 9.45 12.33
CA GLY A 71 -4.77 9.44 13.61
C GLY A 71 -3.75 8.30 13.72
N GLU A 72 -3.54 7.51 12.67
CA GLU A 72 -2.50 6.49 12.61
C GLU A 72 -1.25 7.06 11.94
N GLU A 73 -0.08 6.83 12.55
CA GLU A 73 1.20 7.13 11.91
C GLU A 73 1.39 6.28 10.65
N THR A 74 1.87 6.89 9.57
CA THR A 74 1.99 6.23 8.27
C THR A 74 2.84 4.95 8.34
N GLN A 75 3.95 4.98 9.10
CA GLN A 75 4.79 3.81 9.30
C GLN A 75 4.07 2.71 10.08
N SER A 76 3.27 3.06 11.08
CA SER A 76 2.46 2.09 11.82
C SER A 76 1.40 1.44 10.94
N ALA A 77 0.77 2.23 10.05
CA ALA A 77 -0.16 1.71 9.05
C ALA A 77 0.52 0.75 8.08
N ALA A 78 1.73 1.08 7.63
CA ALA A 78 2.54 0.22 6.77
C ALA A 78 2.91 -1.11 7.45
N SER A 79 3.39 -1.07 8.69
CA SER A 79 3.66 -2.29 9.47
C SER A 79 2.39 -3.12 9.72
N ARG A 80 1.26 -2.48 10.01
CA ARG A 80 -0.02 -3.16 10.20
C ARG A 80 -0.47 -3.86 8.92
N ARG A 81 -0.50 -3.16 7.78
CA ARG A 81 -0.94 -3.74 6.50
C ARG A 81 0.00 -4.83 6.02
N LEU A 82 1.30 -4.68 6.21
CA LEU A 82 2.26 -5.75 5.91
C LEU A 82 1.90 -7.04 6.64
N ASN A 83 1.54 -6.96 7.92
CA ASN A 83 1.09 -8.13 8.67
C ASN A 83 -0.32 -8.61 8.24
N GLU A 84 -1.28 -7.71 8.04
CA GLU A 84 -2.65 -8.07 7.62
C GLU A 84 -2.69 -8.79 6.25
N GLU A 85 -1.79 -8.43 5.34
CA GLU A 85 -1.75 -8.97 3.97
C GLU A 85 -0.74 -10.12 3.79
N MET A 86 0.47 -9.95 4.32
CA MET A 86 1.59 -10.88 4.09
C MET A 86 1.88 -11.79 5.29
N GLY A 87 1.24 -11.54 6.43
CA GLY A 87 1.29 -12.42 7.60
C GLY A 87 2.57 -12.36 8.42
N PHE A 88 3.33 -11.28 8.33
CA PHE A 88 4.55 -11.11 9.12
C PHE A 88 4.82 -9.66 9.54
N TYR A 89 5.66 -9.52 10.55
CA TYR A 89 6.25 -8.26 10.99
C TYR A 89 7.74 -8.23 10.68
N THR A 90 8.24 -7.08 10.29
CA THR A 90 9.67 -6.78 10.23
C THR A 90 9.88 -5.28 10.43
N PRO A 91 11.02 -4.82 10.97
CA PRO A 91 11.37 -3.42 10.95
C PRO A 91 11.35 -2.88 9.52
N ILE A 92 10.66 -1.76 9.34
CA ILE A 92 10.64 -1.00 8.10
C ILE A 92 11.17 0.40 8.38
N ILE A 93 11.90 0.96 7.42
CA ILE A 93 12.41 2.33 7.48
C ILE A 93 11.83 3.14 6.33
N HIS A 94 11.50 4.40 6.61
CA HIS A 94 11.12 5.35 5.57
C HIS A 94 12.36 5.72 4.74
N VAL A 95 12.23 5.76 3.41
CA VAL A 95 13.35 6.07 2.50
C VAL A 95 13.10 7.28 1.61
N SER A 96 11.85 7.51 1.22
CA SER A 96 11.46 8.63 0.36
C SER A 96 9.94 8.79 0.35
N SER A 97 9.46 9.90 -0.18
CA SER A 97 8.06 10.06 -0.55
C SER A 97 7.96 10.78 -1.89
N PHE A 98 6.91 10.49 -2.66
CA PHE A 98 6.64 11.19 -3.91
C PHE A 98 5.15 11.31 -4.17
N THR A 99 4.78 12.24 -5.04
CA THR A 99 3.41 12.36 -5.53
C THR A 99 3.30 11.79 -6.92
N TYR A 100 2.28 10.96 -7.16
CA TYR A 100 1.96 10.47 -8.49
C TYR A 100 0.45 10.52 -8.74
N ARG A 101 0.08 10.54 -10.01
CA ARG A 101 -1.30 10.49 -10.48
C ARG A 101 -1.39 9.57 -11.67
N GLU A 102 -2.21 8.53 -11.59
CA GLU A 102 -2.37 7.54 -12.65
C GLU A 102 -3.84 7.13 -12.82
N GLU A 103 -4.27 6.94 -14.06
CA GLU A 103 -5.58 6.35 -14.36
C GLU A 103 -5.48 4.83 -14.30
N VAL A 104 -6.41 4.20 -13.57
CA VAL A 104 -6.38 2.77 -13.28
C VAL A 104 -7.71 2.12 -13.68
N PRO A 105 -7.75 0.79 -13.90
CA PRO A 105 -8.95 0.11 -14.39
C PRO A 105 -10.21 0.42 -13.56
N GLY A 106 -11.34 0.59 -14.24
CA GLY A 106 -12.63 0.87 -13.59
C GLY A 106 -12.98 2.36 -13.47
N ASN A 107 -12.36 3.23 -14.27
CA ASN A 107 -12.53 4.70 -14.22
C ASN A 107 -12.18 5.27 -12.83
N LEU A 108 -11.11 4.73 -12.25
CA LEU A 108 -10.57 5.18 -10.98
C LEU A 108 -9.22 5.86 -11.23
N ILE A 109 -8.82 6.68 -10.28
CA ILE A 109 -7.58 7.45 -10.32
C ILE A 109 -6.85 7.21 -9.01
N GLU A 110 -5.61 6.74 -9.10
CA GLU A 110 -4.68 6.82 -7.98
C GLU A 110 -4.03 8.20 -8.03
N HIS A 111 -4.18 8.98 -6.96
CA HIS A 111 -3.54 10.28 -6.82
C HIS A 111 -3.03 10.39 -5.39
N GLU A 112 -1.79 9.96 -5.20
CA GLU A 112 -1.27 9.67 -3.87
C GLU A 112 -0.03 10.51 -3.58
N PHE A 113 0.06 10.98 -2.33
CA PHE A 113 1.34 11.29 -1.70
C PHE A 113 1.82 9.99 -1.04
N ASP A 114 2.69 9.26 -1.73
CA ASP A 114 3.09 7.91 -1.37
C ASP A 114 4.38 7.92 -0.54
N HIS A 115 4.32 7.34 0.65
CA HIS A 115 5.47 7.15 1.54
C HIS A 115 6.11 5.78 1.32
N ILE A 116 7.38 5.78 0.96
CA ILE A 116 8.12 4.56 0.61
C ILE A 116 8.86 4.03 1.83
N TYR A 117 8.59 2.76 2.13
CA TYR A 117 9.23 2.01 3.19
C TYR A 117 9.98 0.81 2.65
N ILE A 118 11.14 0.52 3.23
CA ILE A 118 11.88 -0.72 2.95
C ILE A 118 12.09 -1.52 4.23
N GLY A 119 12.15 -2.85 4.10
CA GLY A 119 12.47 -3.75 5.20
C GLY A 119 13.11 -5.04 4.70
N GLN A 120 13.44 -5.92 5.63
CA GLN A 120 14.08 -7.20 5.31
C GLN A 120 13.32 -8.39 5.90
N PHE A 121 13.11 -9.45 5.12
CA PHE A 121 12.45 -10.67 5.58
C PHE A 121 12.98 -11.88 4.81
N ASN A 122 13.22 -12.98 5.51
CA ASN A 122 13.96 -14.13 4.97
C ASN A 122 13.23 -15.46 5.11
N GLN A 123 11.94 -15.41 5.48
CA GLN A 123 11.11 -16.59 5.65
C GLN A 123 10.01 -16.61 4.59
N ILE A 124 9.11 -17.60 4.70
CA ILE A 124 7.96 -17.75 3.82
C ILE A 124 6.80 -16.92 4.39
N PRO A 125 6.24 -15.95 3.63
CA PRO A 125 5.10 -15.18 4.08
C PRO A 125 3.85 -16.06 4.24
N GLN A 126 3.02 -15.74 5.25
CA GLN A 126 1.74 -16.39 5.48
C GLN A 126 0.62 -15.48 4.98
N VAL A 127 0.50 -15.40 3.65
CA VAL A 127 -0.39 -14.43 3.00
C VAL A 127 -1.86 -14.65 3.36
N ASN A 128 -2.59 -13.56 3.53
CA ASN A 128 -4.03 -13.59 3.70
C ASN A 128 -4.70 -13.75 2.33
N PRO A 129 -5.41 -14.86 2.05
CA PRO A 129 -5.97 -15.14 0.72
C PRO A 129 -7.06 -14.16 0.28
N ASN A 130 -7.61 -13.37 1.20
CA ASN A 130 -8.56 -12.30 0.89
C ASN A 130 -7.87 -11.02 0.37
N GLU A 131 -6.57 -10.89 0.60
CA GLU A 131 -5.76 -9.72 0.26
C GLU A 131 -4.75 -10.03 -0.86
N ALA A 132 -4.05 -11.16 -0.75
CA ALA A 132 -3.05 -11.63 -1.70
C ALA A 132 -3.38 -13.04 -2.20
N GLY A 133 -3.43 -13.21 -3.52
CA GLY A 133 -3.66 -14.49 -4.18
C GLY A 133 -2.39 -15.31 -4.35
N ASP A 134 -1.23 -14.65 -4.44
CA ASP A 134 0.08 -15.29 -4.59
C ASP A 134 1.20 -14.33 -4.15
N TRP A 135 2.43 -14.84 -4.06
CA TRP A 135 3.64 -14.06 -3.78
C TRP A 135 4.86 -14.69 -4.44
N ARG A 136 5.90 -13.88 -4.72
CA ARG A 136 7.15 -14.38 -5.28
C ARG A 136 8.34 -13.51 -4.91
N TRP A 137 9.51 -14.13 -4.77
CA TRP A 137 10.79 -13.43 -4.77
C TRP A 137 11.25 -13.19 -6.22
N ILE A 138 11.70 -11.98 -6.54
CA ILE A 138 12.31 -11.65 -7.82
C ILE A 138 13.69 -11.01 -7.63
N ASP A 139 14.59 -11.26 -8.59
CA ASP A 139 15.92 -10.63 -8.65
C ASP A 139 15.86 -9.20 -9.22
#